data_AF-A0A132NLN9-F1
#
_entry.id   AF-A0A132NLN9-F1
#
_cell.length_a   1.000
_cell.length_b   1.000
_cell.length_c   1.000
_cell.angle_alpha   90.00
_cell.angle_beta   90.00
_cell.angle_gamma   90.00
#
_symmetry.space_group_name_H-M   'P 1'
#
loop_
_entity.id
_entity.type
_entity.pdbx_description
1 polymer ?
#
loop_
_entity_poly.entity_id
_entity_poly.type
_entity_poly.pdbx_seq_one_letter_code
_entity_poly.pdbx_strand_id
1 'polypeptide(L)' 'RAAASLVGHAIRALACDTAVWTDDVWVVGSTPVECGRSRETVKRSALAGWAQYGYCASHSRYFWGLRLHLVRTP' A
#
# COMPACT_ATOMS: atom_id res chain seq x y z
N ARG A 1 -0.62 -6.71 -23.15
CA ARG A 1 -1.96 -7.30 -23.37
C ARG A 1 -1.90 -8.82 -23.57
N ALA A 2 -0.95 -9.36 -24.34
CA ALA A 2 -0.78 -10.80 -24.57
C ALA A 2 -0.61 -11.67 -23.31
N ALA A 3 0.05 -11.17 -22.26
CA ALA A 3 0.28 -11.93 -21.03
C ALA A 3 -0.89 -11.88 -20.01
N ALA A 4 -1.95 -11.10 -20.25
CA ALA A 4 -2.99 -10.88 -19.26
C ALA A 4 -3.72 -12.18 -18.86
N SER A 5 -3.94 -13.09 -19.82
CA SER A 5 -4.54 -14.41 -19.57
C SER A 5 -3.65 -15.31 -18.72
N LEU A 6 -2.34 -15.32 -19.00
CA LEU A 6 -1.35 -16.09 -18.23
C LEU A 6 -1.23 -15.57 -16.80
N VAL A 7 -1.19 -14.25 -16.63
CA VAL A 7 -1.18 -13.61 -15.30
C VAL A 7 -2.45 -13.94 -14.53
N GLY A 8 -3.62 -13.91 -15.18
CA GLY A 8 -4.88 -14.32 -14.57
C GLY A 8 -4.89 -15.79 -14.13
N HIS A 9 -4.32 -16.70 -14.93
CA HIS A 9 -4.17 -18.10 -14.57
C HIS A 9 -3.25 -18.29 -13.36
N ALA A 10 -2.09 -17.61 -13.35
CA ALA A 10 -1.14 -17.69 -12.25
C ALA A 10 -1.74 -17.16 -10.93
N ILE A 11 -2.45 -16.03 -10.98
CA ILE A 11 -3.15 -15.48 -9.81
C ILE A 11 -4.18 -16.48 -9.28
N ARG A 12 -4.98 -17.11 -10.16
CA ARG A 12 -5.99 -18.09 -9.73
C ARG A 12 -5.34 -19.34 -9.12
N ALA A 13 -4.28 -19.87 -9.74
CA ALA A 13 -3.57 -21.04 -9.20
C ALA A 13 -3.02 -20.76 -7.80
N LEU A 14 -2.37 -19.61 -7.60
CA LEU A 14 -1.87 -19.18 -6.29
C LEU A 14 -3.01 -18.97 -5.28
N ALA A 15 -4.10 -18.33 -5.70
CA ALA A 15 -5.22 -18.08 -4.81
C ALA A 15 -5.80 -19.41 -4.28
N CYS A 16 -6.03 -20.39 -5.16
CA CYS A 16 -6.53 -21.73 -4.79
C CYS A 16 -5.58 -22.53 -3.88
N ASP A 17 -4.28 -22.29 -3.95
CA ASP A 17 -3.26 -22.99 -3.15
C ASP A 17 -3.00 -22.33 -1.78
N THR A 18 -3.64 -21.19 -1.50
CA THR A 18 -3.51 -20.48 -0.23
C THR A 18 -4.75 -20.67 0.63
N ALA A 19 -4.58 -20.81 1.95
CA ALA A 19 -5.69 -20.83 2.92
C ALA A 19 -6.61 -19.59 2.81
N VAL A 20 -6.06 -18.48 2.32
CA VAL A 20 -6.77 -17.20 2.11
C VAL A 20 -7.90 -17.30 1.07
N TRP A 21 -7.97 -18.37 0.25
CA TRP A 21 -9.05 -18.55 -0.73
C TRP A 21 -10.45 -18.53 -0.13
N THR A 22 -10.59 -19.12 1.06
CA THR A 22 -11.88 -19.28 1.76
C THR A 22 -12.03 -18.36 2.96
N ASP A 23 -10.99 -17.59 3.31
CA ASP A 23 -11.00 -16.73 4.48
C ASP A 23 -11.87 -15.49 4.26
N ASP A 24 -12.53 -15.04 5.33
CA ASP A 24 -13.21 -13.74 5.35
C ASP A 24 -12.17 -12.62 5.26
N VAL A 25 -11.96 -12.10 4.06
CA VAL A 25 -11.03 -11.00 3.80
C VAL A 25 -11.74 -9.65 3.77
N TRP A 26 -11.20 -8.68 4.51
CA TRP A 26 -11.68 -7.30 4.48
C TRP A 26 -10.84 -6.47 3.50
N VAL A 27 -11.53 -5.79 2.58
CA VAL A 27 -10.87 -4.82 1.71
C VAL A 27 -10.58 -3.56 2.52
N VAL A 28 -9.31 -3.29 2.78
CA VAL A 28 -8.88 -2.10 3.53
C VAL A 28 -8.37 -1.03 2.57
N GLY A 29 -9.12 0.07 2.47
CA GLY A 29 -8.61 1.31 1.89
C GLY A 29 -7.62 1.97 2.85
N SER A 30 -6.50 2.48 2.33
CA SER A 30 -5.52 3.20 3.13
C SER A 30 -5.18 4.54 2.51
N THR A 31 -5.13 5.57 3.35
CA THR A 31 -4.77 6.93 2.93
C THR A 31 -3.32 7.22 3.32
N PRO A 32 -2.49 7.71 2.39
CA PRO A 32 -1.14 8.14 2.74
C PRO A 32 -1.21 9.32 3.71
N VAL A 33 -0.43 9.25 4.78
CA VAL A 33 -0.31 10.32 5.77
C VAL A 33 0.56 11.42 5.18
N GLU A 34 0.03 12.64 5.08
CA GLU A 34 0.82 13.74 4.57
C GLU A 34 2.01 14.06 5.48
N CYS A 35 3.17 14.34 4.88
CA CYS A 35 4.38 14.71 5.59
C CYS A 35 5.02 15.99 5.05
N GLY A 36 6.10 16.43 5.71
CA GLY A 36 6.88 17.59 5.28
C GLY A 36 7.36 17.46 3.84
N ARG A 37 7.30 18.57 3.09
CA ARG A 37 7.61 18.62 1.65
C ARG A 37 9.02 19.14 1.34
N SER A 38 9.63 19.90 2.26
CA SER A 38 11.00 20.40 2.07
C SER A 38 12.03 19.32 2.38
N ARG A 39 13.14 19.31 1.64
CA ARG A 39 14.21 18.31 1.80
C ARG A 39 14.80 18.35 3.22
N GLU A 40 14.92 19.54 3.78
CA GLU A 40 15.47 19.81 5.10
C GLU A 40 14.57 19.22 6.20
N THR A 41 13.26 19.42 6.12
CA THR A 41 12.29 18.84 7.06
C THR A 41 12.24 17.32 6.93
N VAL A 42 12.28 16.80 5.70
CA VAL A 42 12.30 15.35 5.42
C VAL A 42 13.55 14.71 6.04
N LYS A 43 14.74 15.29 5.83
CA LYS A 43 16.01 14.77 6.37
C LYS A 43 16.11 14.80 7.90
N ARG A 44 15.42 15.74 8.56
CA ARG A 44 15.40 15.87 10.03
C ARG A 44 14.35 14.99 10.69
N SER A 45 13.46 14.37 9.93
CA SER A 45 12.42 13.50 10.47
C SER A 45 13.03 12.21 11.03
N ALA A 46 12.56 11.76 12.19
CA ALA A 46 12.92 10.45 12.74
C ALA A 46 12.47 9.28 11.84
N LEU A 47 11.59 9.52 10.86
CA LEU A 47 11.15 8.53 9.88
C LEU A 47 12.17 8.33 8.75
N ALA A 48 13.14 9.24 8.59
CA ALA A 48 14.19 9.12 7.60
C ALA A 48 15.07 7.89 7.89
N GLY A 49 15.11 6.94 6.95
CA GLY A 49 15.83 5.67 7.10
C GLY A 49 15.00 4.54 7.70
N TRP A 50 13.87 4.85 8.34
CA TRP A 50 12.90 3.84 8.79
C TRP A 50 11.82 3.57 7.73
N ALA A 51 11.34 4.62 7.07
CA ALA A 51 10.30 4.51 6.06
C ALA A 51 10.67 5.24 4.77
N GLN A 52 10.15 4.76 3.65
CA GLN A 52 10.48 5.30 2.33
C GLN A 52 9.68 6.57 2.05
N TYR A 53 10.37 7.63 1.63
CA TYR A 53 9.74 8.88 1.23
C TYR A 53 9.31 8.84 -0.24
N GLY A 54 8.07 9.22 -0.53
CA GLY A 54 7.56 9.20 -1.90
C GLY A 54 6.34 10.11 -2.11
N TYR A 55 5.99 10.29 -3.39
CA TYR A 55 4.81 11.05 -3.80
C TYR A 55 3.70 10.12 -4.24
N CYS A 56 2.51 10.26 -3.65
CA CYS A 56 1.32 9.53 -4.06
C CYS A 56 0.52 10.35 -5.08
N ALA A 57 0.54 9.94 -6.35
CA ALA A 57 -0.16 10.64 -7.42
C ALA A 57 -1.69 10.67 -7.24
N SER A 58 -2.29 9.58 -6.75
CA SER A 58 -3.75 9.49 -6.57
C SER A 58 -4.28 10.39 -5.45
N HIS A 59 -3.42 10.78 -4.51
CA HIS A 59 -3.80 11.61 -3.36
C HIS A 59 -3.10 12.97 -3.35
N SER A 60 -2.36 13.28 -4.42
CA SER A 60 -1.59 14.51 -4.63
C SER A 60 -0.77 14.97 -3.43
N ARG A 61 -0.08 14.04 -2.75
CA ARG A 61 0.66 14.35 -1.51
C ARG A 61 1.93 13.52 -1.33
N TYR A 62 2.90 14.09 -0.61
CA TYR A 62 4.09 13.39 -0.14
C TYR A 62 3.79 12.65 1.15
N PHE A 63 4.38 11.45 1.31
CA PHE A 63 4.20 10.62 2.49
C PHE A 63 5.44 9.76 2.77
N TRP A 64 5.52 9.27 4.00
CA TRP A 64 6.62 8.42 4.49
C TRP A 64 6.39 6.93 4.28
N GLY A 65 5.77 6.47 3.20
CA GLY A 65 5.47 5.02 3.04
C GLY A 65 4.42 4.48 4.03
N LEU A 66 4.09 5.26 5.07
CA LEU A 66 3.09 4.98 6.09
C LEU A 66 1.70 5.33 5.59
N ARG A 67 0.76 4.44 5.84
CA ARG A 67 -0.64 4.59 5.44
C ARG A 67 -1.51 4.34 6.66
N LEU A 68 -2.55 5.15 6.82
CA LEU A 68 -3.54 4.93 7.86
C LEU A 68 -4.55 3.90 7.36
N HIS A 69 -4.80 2.91 8.19
CA HIS A 69 -5.81 1.88 7.98
C HIS A 69 -6.92 2.09 9.00
N LEU A 70 -8.15 2.29 8.54
CA LEU A 70 -9.32 2.29 9.40
C LEU A 70 -9.81 0.85 9.56
N VAL A 71 -9.71 0.33 10.78
CA VAL A 71 -10.31 -0.96 11.14
C VAL A 71 -11.58 -0.66 11.91
N ARG A 72 -12.73 -1.12 11.39
CA ARG A 72 -14.03 -1.01 12.06
C ARG A 72 -14.55 -2.43 12.32
N THR A 73 -14.83 -2.73 13.58
CA THR A 73 -15.59 -3.92 13.95
C THR A 73 -17.09 -3.68 13.69
N PRO A 74 -17.89 -4.72 13.41
CA PRO A 74 -19.34 -4.59 13.22
C PRO A 74 -20.04 -3.82 14.33
#